data_AF-A0A1C5Q5L4-F1
#
_entry.id   AF-A0A1C5Q5L4-F1
#
_cell.length_a   1.000
_cell.length_b   1.000
_cell.length_c   1.000
_cell.angle_alpha   90.00
_cell.angle_beta   90.00
_cell.angle_gamma   90.00
#
_symmetry.space_group_name_H-M   'P 1'
#
loop_
_entity.id
_entity.type
_entity.pdbx_description
1 polymer ?
#
loop_
_entity_poly.entity_id
_entity_poly.type
_entity_poly.pdbx_seq_one_letter_code
_entity_poly.pdbx_strand_id
1 'polypeptide(L)'
;MKITDYEKVRQLDESNIVLIDGNNGTKTILVSDFAKALIGLMNSKDFISGVNLSELDQIKTLSTNDKFLVGTAAGNKAIGANDALFAILDSFVPKEQRRMIYRGKNLGSVVTEEQKTNIKNGTFKGFFLGDYWTIGSYTWRIVDFDYWYDCGDTAFTKPHLVIMPDKPLYNASMNATNITTGGYVGSEMYKKNLAQAKTLAASAFGNLILSHREYLTNAVTEGYPSGGAWFDSTLELPNEIMMYGSHVFAPAGDGKMVPNRYTVGKTQLALFTVVPKFISNRATFWLRDVVSSAHFAVVDDNGRASSAGASDSRGVRPVFPIG
;
A
#
# COMPACT_ATOMS: atom_id res chain seq x y z
N MET A 1 -6.46 71.34 1.55
CA MET A 1 -6.54 70.47 2.74
C MET A 1 -5.37 69.50 2.66
N LYS A 2 -4.48 69.49 3.64
CA LYS A 2 -3.38 68.53 3.71
C LYS A 2 -3.94 67.18 4.15
N ILE A 3 -3.29 66.07 3.78
CA ILE A 3 -3.75 64.73 4.18
C ILE A 3 -3.77 64.56 5.72
N THR A 4 -2.95 65.36 6.42
CA THR A 4 -2.87 65.44 7.88
C THR A 4 -4.07 66.12 8.54
N ASP A 5 -4.89 66.82 7.77
CA ASP A 5 -6.03 67.57 8.28
C ASP A 5 -7.30 66.70 8.38
N TYR A 6 -7.25 65.47 7.84
CA TYR A 6 -8.34 64.50 7.95
C TYR A 6 -8.26 63.72 9.26
N GLU A 7 -9.43 63.43 9.84
CA GLU A 7 -9.53 62.54 11.00
C GLU A 7 -9.04 61.13 10.66
N LYS A 8 -8.34 60.51 11.63
CA LYS A 8 -7.84 59.14 11.46
C LYS A 8 -8.98 58.14 11.62
N VAL A 9 -9.21 57.35 10.58
CA VAL A 9 -10.10 56.19 10.63
C VAL A 9 -9.48 55.11 11.53
N ARG A 10 -10.25 54.59 12.48
CA ARG A 10 -9.80 53.53 13.42
C ARG A 10 -10.35 52.15 13.11
N GLN A 11 -11.45 52.08 12.35
CA GLN A 11 -12.08 50.85 11.88
C GLN A 11 -12.58 51.08 10.46
N LEU A 12 -12.43 50.07 9.61
CA LEU A 12 -12.94 50.10 8.25
C LEU A 12 -14.26 49.34 8.16
N ASP A 13 -15.16 49.80 7.31
CA ASP A 13 -16.41 49.15 6.92
C ASP A 13 -16.45 48.87 5.39
N GLU A 14 -17.47 48.14 4.94
CA GLU A 14 -17.60 47.70 3.54
C GLU A 14 -17.78 48.84 2.52
N SER A 15 -18.21 50.02 2.97
CA SER A 15 -18.40 51.21 2.13
C SER A 15 -17.11 52.02 1.93
N ASN A 16 -16.06 51.71 2.69
CA ASN A 16 -14.83 52.49 2.64
C ASN A 16 -14.06 52.25 1.34
N ILE A 17 -13.45 53.33 0.85
CA ILE A 17 -12.70 53.37 -0.42
C ILE A 17 -11.28 53.84 -0.13
N VAL A 18 -10.31 53.17 -0.76
CA VAL A 18 -8.89 53.56 -0.76
C VAL A 18 -8.57 54.26 -2.07
N LEU A 19 -7.89 55.41 -2.00
CA LEU A 19 -7.28 56.05 -3.15
C LEU A 19 -5.92 55.42 -3.43
N ILE A 20 -5.71 54.95 -4.66
CA ILE A 20 -4.45 54.38 -5.14
C ILE A 20 -3.92 55.34 -6.20
N ASP A 21 -2.74 55.90 -5.96
CA ASP A 21 -2.04 56.70 -6.95
C ASP A 21 -0.93 55.87 -7.61
N GLY A 22 -0.84 55.92 -8.94
CA GLY A 22 0.11 55.10 -9.70
C GLY A 22 0.29 55.59 -11.14
N ASN A 23 1.00 54.81 -11.97
CA ASN A 23 1.39 55.20 -13.33
C ASN A 23 0.24 55.61 -14.27
N ASN A 24 -1.01 55.29 -13.92
CA ASN A 24 -2.21 55.64 -14.67
C ASN A 24 -3.11 56.65 -13.93
N GLY A 25 -2.51 57.49 -13.07
CA GLY A 25 -3.19 58.49 -12.25
C GLY A 25 -3.86 57.90 -11.00
N THR A 26 -4.53 58.77 -10.24
CA THR A 26 -5.22 58.41 -9.01
C THR A 26 -6.55 57.72 -9.30
N LYS A 27 -6.74 56.54 -8.73
CA LYS A 27 -7.96 55.71 -8.85
C LYS A 27 -8.46 55.31 -7.47
N THR A 28 -9.69 54.80 -7.42
CA THR A 28 -10.33 54.29 -6.19
C THR A 28 -10.44 52.77 -6.23
N ILE A 29 -10.36 52.13 -5.07
CA ILE A 29 -10.68 50.71 -4.87
C ILE A 29 -11.45 50.53 -3.56
N LEU A 30 -12.44 49.65 -3.51
CA LEU A 30 -13.12 49.30 -2.26
C LEU A 30 -12.13 48.64 -1.30
N VAL A 31 -12.25 48.88 0.01
CA VAL A 31 -11.36 48.26 1.01
C VAL A 31 -11.37 46.74 0.93
N SER A 32 -12.53 46.12 0.68
CA SER A 32 -12.66 44.67 0.54
C SER A 32 -11.91 44.12 -0.68
N ASP A 33 -11.93 44.85 -1.80
CA ASP A 33 -11.19 44.47 -3.01
C ASP A 33 -9.70 44.79 -2.90
N PHE A 34 -9.34 45.86 -2.17
CA PHE A 34 -7.96 46.16 -1.82
C PHE A 34 -7.36 45.05 -0.96
N ALA A 35 -8.07 44.57 0.04
CA ALA A 35 -7.64 43.44 0.87
C ALA A 35 -7.40 42.18 0.01
N LYS A 36 -8.31 41.84 -0.92
CA LYS A 36 -8.13 40.71 -1.85
C LYS A 36 -6.91 40.91 -2.77
N ALA A 37 -6.75 42.10 -3.32
CA ALA A 37 -5.62 42.42 -4.19
C ALA A 37 -4.28 42.32 -3.44
N LEU A 38 -4.25 42.77 -2.18
CA LEU A 38 -3.07 42.72 -1.33
C LEU A 38 -2.67 41.27 -1.00
N ILE A 39 -3.63 40.37 -0.78
CA ILE A 39 -3.35 38.92 -0.58
C ILE A 39 -2.57 38.33 -1.76
N GLY A 40 -2.85 38.77 -2.99
CA GLY A 40 -2.11 38.35 -4.18
C GLY A 40 -0.68 38.89 -4.26
N LEU A 41 -0.37 39.97 -3.53
CA LEU A 41 0.94 40.62 -3.48
C LEU A 41 1.78 40.19 -2.27
N MET A 42 1.14 39.75 -1.18
CA MET A 42 1.80 39.34 0.05
C MET A 42 2.31 37.90 0.00
N ASN A 43 3.49 37.65 0.59
CA ASN A 43 3.91 36.29 0.91
C ASN A 43 3.13 35.76 2.14
N SER A 44 3.22 34.45 2.40
CA SER A 44 2.52 33.81 3.54
C SER A 44 2.90 34.39 4.91
N LYS A 45 4.16 34.78 5.10
CA LYS A 45 4.62 35.38 6.36
C LYS A 45 3.92 36.71 6.62
N ASP A 46 3.85 37.57 5.61
CA ASP A 46 3.21 38.88 5.72
C ASP A 46 1.70 38.73 5.93
N PHE A 47 1.05 37.83 5.19
CA PHE A 47 -0.38 37.54 5.37
C PHE A 47 -0.70 37.05 6.79
N ILE A 48 0.03 36.06 7.30
CA ILE A 48 -0.23 35.47 8.62
C ILE A 48 0.11 36.44 9.75
N SER A 49 1.09 37.34 9.56
CA SER A 49 1.43 38.34 10.58
C SER A 49 0.28 39.28 10.94
N GLY A 50 -0.68 39.46 10.03
CA GLY A 50 -1.90 40.24 10.27
C GLY A 50 -3.05 39.43 10.88
N VAL A 51 -2.91 38.12 11.08
CA VAL A 51 -3.97 37.24 11.60
C VAL A 51 -3.70 36.89 13.06
N ASN A 52 -4.58 37.32 13.97
CA ASN A 52 -4.55 36.87 15.36
C ASN A 52 -5.30 35.53 15.49
N LEU A 53 -4.56 34.42 15.55
CA LEU A 53 -5.15 33.07 15.66
C LEU A 53 -6.03 32.88 16.91
N SER A 54 -5.85 33.67 17.96
CA SER A 54 -6.65 33.58 19.19
C SER A 54 -8.06 34.17 19.06
N GLU A 55 -8.31 34.98 18.03
CA GLU A 55 -9.61 35.59 17.73
C GLU A 55 -10.43 34.76 16.73
N LEU A 56 -9.86 33.68 16.19
CA LEU A 56 -10.54 32.79 15.26
C LEU A 56 -11.36 31.73 16.01
N ASP A 57 -12.54 31.42 15.47
CA ASP A 57 -13.35 30.31 15.95
C ASP A 57 -12.62 28.97 15.75
N GLN A 58 -12.47 28.21 16.84
CA GLN A 58 -11.87 26.89 16.77
C GLN A 58 -12.83 25.87 16.18
N ILE A 59 -12.42 25.24 15.08
CA ILE A 59 -13.09 24.06 14.53
C ILE A 59 -12.47 22.79 15.10
N LYS A 60 -13.28 21.73 15.25
CA LYS A 60 -12.82 20.40 15.76
C LYS A 60 -12.81 19.32 14.69
N THR A 61 -13.33 19.62 13.51
CA THR A 61 -13.50 18.67 12.40
C THR A 61 -13.14 19.35 11.10
N LEU A 62 -12.47 18.61 10.21
CA LEU A 62 -12.20 19.04 8.84
C LEU A 62 -13.25 18.46 7.89
N SER A 63 -13.61 19.21 6.86
CA SER A 63 -14.42 18.79 5.72
C SER A 63 -13.55 18.52 4.50
N THR A 64 -14.07 17.78 3.52
CA THR A 64 -13.38 17.56 2.24
C THR A 64 -13.21 18.83 1.40
N ASN A 65 -13.97 19.88 1.71
CA ASN A 65 -13.89 21.18 1.04
C ASN A 65 -12.86 22.11 1.70
N ASP A 66 -12.39 21.76 2.90
CA ASP A 66 -11.43 22.57 3.63
C ASP A 66 -10.05 22.48 2.98
N LYS A 67 -9.32 23.59 3.06
CA LYS A 67 -7.98 23.72 2.50
C LYS A 67 -7.04 24.33 3.52
N PHE A 68 -5.80 23.85 3.52
CA PHE A 68 -4.70 24.46 4.25
C PHE A 68 -3.91 25.36 3.31
N LEU A 69 -3.60 26.57 3.77
CA LEU A 69 -2.67 27.47 3.10
C LEU A 69 -1.23 26.97 3.32
N VAL A 70 -0.47 26.88 2.24
CA VAL A 70 0.93 26.46 2.25
C VAL A 70 1.77 27.55 1.60
N GLY A 71 2.69 28.13 2.35
CA GLY A 71 3.73 29.00 1.80
C GLY A 71 4.78 28.17 1.06
N THR A 72 5.01 28.46 -0.22
CA THR A 72 6.07 27.82 -1.01
C THR A 72 7.00 28.88 -1.61
N ALA A 73 8.17 28.46 -2.09
CA ALA A 73 9.07 29.35 -2.83
C ALA A 73 8.40 29.95 -4.09
N ALA A 74 7.41 29.28 -4.67
CA ALA A 74 6.60 29.75 -5.79
C ALA A 74 5.33 30.52 -5.36
N GLY A 75 5.32 31.04 -4.13
CA GLY A 75 4.22 31.78 -3.53
C GLY A 75 3.24 30.91 -2.74
N ASN A 76 2.14 31.52 -2.33
CA ASN A 76 1.10 30.87 -1.53
C ASN A 76 0.29 29.87 -2.38
N LYS A 77 0.14 28.65 -1.87
CA LYS A 77 -0.64 27.55 -2.48
C LYS A 77 -1.65 27.03 -1.47
N ALA A 78 -2.60 26.22 -1.94
CA ALA A 78 -3.55 25.54 -1.08
C ALA A 78 -3.47 24.03 -1.29
N ILE A 79 -3.60 23.25 -0.21
CA ILE A 79 -3.75 21.80 -0.24
C ILE A 79 -5.06 21.41 0.42
N GLY A 80 -5.80 20.45 -0.15
CA GLY A 80 -7.03 19.96 0.45
C GLY A 80 -6.76 19.24 1.78
N ALA A 81 -7.69 19.33 2.73
CA ALA A 81 -7.51 18.73 4.05
C ALA A 81 -7.21 17.22 4.01
N ASN A 82 -7.90 16.47 3.14
CA ASN A 82 -7.68 15.03 2.93
C ASN A 82 -6.29 14.72 2.37
N ASP A 83 -5.77 15.60 1.50
CA ASP A 83 -4.46 15.41 0.88
C ASP A 83 -3.32 15.83 1.82
N ALA A 84 -3.57 16.79 2.71
CA ALA A 84 -2.56 17.37 3.59
C ALA A 84 -1.90 16.32 4.51
N LEU A 85 -2.70 15.45 5.14
CA LEU A 85 -2.17 14.41 6.03
C LEU A 85 -1.18 13.51 5.30
N PHE A 86 -1.57 12.97 4.15
CA PHE A 86 -0.72 12.06 3.40
C PHE A 86 0.42 12.76 2.67
N ALA A 87 0.29 14.03 2.30
CA ALA A 87 1.41 14.81 1.76
C ALA A 87 2.50 15.05 2.81
N ILE A 88 2.12 15.33 4.06
CA ILE A 88 3.05 15.47 5.19
C ILE A 88 3.73 14.13 5.46
N LEU A 89 2.95 13.06 5.61
CA LEU A 89 3.51 11.72 5.80
C LEU A 89 4.43 11.35 4.63
N ASP A 90 4.04 11.63 3.40
CA ASP A 90 4.83 11.29 2.22
C ASP A 90 6.17 12.05 2.16
N SER A 91 6.20 13.26 2.71
CA SER A 91 7.40 14.10 2.71
C SER A 91 8.37 13.74 3.83
N PHE A 92 7.85 13.35 5.00
CA PHE A 92 8.65 13.34 6.23
C PHE A 92 8.64 12.01 6.99
N VAL A 93 7.71 11.10 6.71
CA VAL A 93 7.68 9.81 7.41
C VAL A 93 8.82 8.92 6.90
N PRO A 94 9.59 8.27 7.79
CA PRO A 94 10.54 7.25 7.37
C PRO A 94 9.85 6.16 6.56
N LYS A 95 10.50 5.67 5.52
CA LYS A 95 9.91 4.68 4.60
C LYS A 95 9.49 3.40 5.34
N GLU A 96 10.23 3.03 6.39
CA GLU A 96 9.99 1.85 7.24
C GLU A 96 8.66 1.95 8.00
N GLN A 97 8.18 3.17 8.28
CA GLN A 97 6.89 3.39 8.93
C GLN A 97 5.71 3.34 7.95
N ARG A 98 5.93 3.52 6.65
CA ARG A 98 4.86 3.45 5.63
C ARG A 98 4.20 2.08 5.57
N ARG A 99 4.97 1.03 5.89
CA ARG A 99 4.45 -0.34 6.01
C ARG A 99 3.41 -0.50 7.14
N MET A 100 3.33 0.45 8.07
CA MET A 100 2.40 0.41 9.21
C MET A 100 1.23 1.40 9.08
N ILE A 101 1.22 2.25 8.04
CA ILE A 101 0.22 3.30 7.88
C ILE A 101 -0.70 2.93 6.72
N TYR A 102 -1.93 2.51 7.06
CA TYR A 102 -2.94 2.19 6.06
C TYR A 102 -3.51 3.46 5.40
N ARG A 103 -3.62 3.45 4.07
CA ARG A 103 -4.27 4.51 3.29
C ARG A 103 -5.39 3.97 2.41
N GLY A 104 -5.13 2.95 1.59
CA GLY A 104 -6.15 2.36 0.73
C GLY A 104 -6.54 3.22 -0.47
N LYS A 105 -5.62 3.99 -1.05
CA LYS A 105 -5.86 4.84 -2.22
C LYS A 105 -5.69 4.04 -3.52
N ASN A 106 -6.57 4.29 -4.50
CA ASN A 106 -6.36 3.85 -5.88
C ASN A 106 -5.24 4.69 -6.52
N LEU A 107 -4.18 4.02 -6.96
CA LEU A 107 -2.98 4.58 -7.57
C LEU A 107 -3.09 4.73 -9.10
N GLY A 108 -4.19 4.24 -9.69
CA GLY A 108 -4.49 4.33 -11.11
C GLY A 108 -4.70 2.96 -11.77
N SER A 109 -4.81 2.98 -13.09
CA SER A 109 -5.01 1.78 -13.93
C SER A 109 -3.74 1.26 -14.60
N VAL A 110 -2.60 1.88 -14.32
CA VAL A 110 -1.26 1.51 -14.80
C VAL A 110 -0.22 2.03 -13.81
N VAL A 111 0.94 1.37 -13.74
CA VAL A 111 2.08 1.88 -12.96
C VAL A 111 2.80 2.98 -13.74
N THR A 112 2.77 4.21 -13.24
CA THR A 112 3.38 5.38 -13.93
C THR A 112 4.91 5.36 -13.83
N GLU A 113 5.61 6.10 -14.70
CA GLU A 113 7.08 6.17 -14.64
C GLU A 113 7.62 6.75 -13.31
N GLU A 114 6.90 7.71 -12.73
CA GLU A 114 7.21 8.24 -11.40
C GLU A 114 7.06 7.16 -10.32
N GLN A 115 5.97 6.40 -10.37
CA GLN A 115 5.74 5.27 -9.47
C GLN A 115 6.87 4.24 -9.58
N LYS A 116 7.24 3.83 -10.80
CA LYS A 116 8.36 2.90 -11.04
C LYS A 116 9.67 3.41 -10.44
N THR A 117 9.96 4.70 -10.63
CA THR A 117 11.17 5.35 -10.10
C THR A 117 11.20 5.32 -8.57
N ASN A 118 10.08 5.62 -7.92
CA ASN A 118 9.99 5.64 -6.46
C ASN A 118 10.09 4.24 -5.83
N ILE A 119 9.58 3.21 -6.52
CA ILE A 119 9.74 1.81 -6.07
C ILE A 119 11.20 1.38 -6.23
N LYS A 120 11.78 1.52 -7.43
CA LYS A 120 13.14 1.08 -7.75
C LYS A 120 14.21 1.71 -6.86
N ASN A 121 14.04 2.99 -6.52
CA ASN A 121 14.96 3.72 -5.65
C ASN A 121 14.72 3.44 -4.15
N GLY A 122 13.67 2.68 -3.81
CA GLY A 122 13.29 2.40 -2.42
C GLY A 122 12.89 3.64 -1.62
N THR A 123 12.51 4.74 -2.29
CA THR A 123 11.99 5.94 -1.63
C THR A 123 10.55 5.72 -1.18
N PHE A 124 9.82 4.89 -1.94
CA PHE A 124 8.40 4.60 -1.78
C PHE A 124 7.51 5.85 -1.66
N LYS A 125 7.96 6.97 -2.22
CA LYS A 125 7.15 8.19 -2.28
C LYS A 125 5.87 7.94 -3.07
N GLY A 126 4.77 8.46 -2.56
CA GLY A 126 3.44 8.24 -3.07
C GLY A 126 2.79 6.91 -2.66
N PHE A 127 3.49 6.00 -1.96
CA PHE A 127 2.96 4.69 -1.57
C PHE A 127 2.80 4.55 -0.05
N PHE A 128 1.69 3.93 0.34
CA PHE A 128 1.33 3.56 1.70
C PHE A 128 0.70 2.16 1.72
N LEU A 129 0.66 1.56 2.91
CA LEU A 129 0.09 0.24 3.08
C LEU A 129 -1.38 0.21 2.62
N GLY A 130 -1.73 -0.85 1.89
CA GLY A 130 -3.08 -1.05 1.38
C GLY A 130 -3.44 -0.19 0.18
N ASP A 131 -2.59 0.73 -0.30
CA ASP A 131 -2.80 1.33 -1.61
C ASP A 131 -2.82 0.27 -2.72
N TYR A 132 -3.46 0.58 -3.84
CA TYR A 132 -3.70 -0.43 -4.86
C TYR A 132 -3.80 0.16 -6.26
N TRP A 133 -3.60 -0.66 -7.27
CA TRP A 133 -3.95 -0.36 -8.65
C TRP A 133 -5.17 -1.17 -9.08
N THR A 134 -6.00 -0.59 -9.96
CA THR A 134 -7.06 -1.33 -10.67
C THR A 134 -6.62 -1.56 -12.12
N ILE A 135 -5.95 -2.69 -12.38
CA ILE A 135 -5.39 -3.01 -13.70
C ILE A 135 -6.17 -4.18 -14.30
N GLY A 136 -6.79 -3.95 -15.46
CA GLY A 136 -7.76 -4.89 -16.02
C GLY A 136 -8.97 -5.03 -15.09
N SER A 137 -9.40 -6.27 -14.82
CA SER A 137 -10.50 -6.59 -13.92
C SER A 137 -10.07 -6.81 -12.46
N TYR A 138 -8.78 -6.63 -12.14
CA TYR A 138 -8.22 -6.98 -10.84
C TYR A 138 -7.80 -5.75 -10.04
N THR A 139 -8.02 -5.82 -8.73
CA THR A 139 -7.44 -4.89 -7.76
C THR A 139 -6.18 -5.51 -7.18
N TRP A 140 -5.03 -4.87 -7.43
CA TRP A 140 -3.71 -5.30 -6.98
C TRP A 140 -3.24 -4.42 -5.84
N ARG A 141 -3.18 -4.97 -4.64
CA ARG A 141 -2.96 -4.22 -3.40
C ARG A 141 -1.56 -4.42 -2.85
N ILE A 142 -0.99 -3.35 -2.34
CA ILE A 142 0.25 -3.36 -1.57
C ILE A 142 -0.05 -3.96 -0.20
N VAL A 143 0.50 -5.13 0.06
CA VAL A 143 0.31 -5.87 1.32
C VAL A 143 1.50 -5.75 2.27
N ASP A 144 2.68 -5.37 1.76
CA ASP A 144 3.89 -5.11 2.55
C ASP A 144 4.95 -4.35 1.73
N PHE A 145 6.05 -3.97 2.38
CA PHE A 145 7.20 -3.29 1.83
C PHE A 145 8.48 -4.02 2.26
N ASP A 146 9.40 -4.25 1.32
CA ASP A 146 10.72 -4.84 1.60
C ASP A 146 10.67 -6.15 2.43
N TYR A 147 9.59 -6.92 2.31
CA TYR A 147 9.32 -8.10 3.15
C TYR A 147 10.41 -9.18 3.03
N TRP A 148 10.94 -9.35 1.81
CA TRP A 148 12.00 -10.31 1.52
C TRP A 148 13.40 -9.69 1.49
N TYR A 149 13.57 -8.45 1.97
CA TYR A 149 14.88 -7.81 2.01
C TYR A 149 15.85 -8.62 2.88
N ASP A 150 17.04 -8.90 2.35
CA ASP A 150 18.06 -9.77 2.93
C ASP A 150 17.60 -11.21 3.24
N CYS A 151 16.52 -11.67 2.62
CA CYS A 151 16.08 -13.07 2.67
C CYS A 151 16.68 -13.89 1.52
N GLY A 152 16.80 -15.21 1.73
CA GLY A 152 17.24 -16.18 0.74
C GLY A 152 18.51 -16.93 1.12
N ASP A 153 18.86 -17.97 0.34
CA ASP A 153 20.24 -18.51 0.29
C ASP A 153 21.22 -17.53 -0.39
N THR A 154 20.70 -16.58 -1.14
CA THR A 154 21.41 -15.39 -1.61
C THR A 154 20.60 -14.14 -1.28
N ALA A 155 21.28 -13.08 -0.87
CA ALA A 155 20.61 -11.88 -0.36
C ALA A 155 19.79 -11.17 -1.45
N PHE A 156 18.49 -10.97 -1.17
CA PHE A 156 17.62 -10.13 -1.98
C PHE A 156 17.65 -8.69 -1.48
N THR A 157 18.39 -7.81 -2.17
CA THR A 157 18.66 -6.43 -1.73
C THR A 157 17.96 -5.35 -2.57
N LYS A 158 17.07 -5.77 -3.47
CA LYS A 158 16.28 -4.83 -4.29
C LYS A 158 15.11 -4.28 -3.46
N PRO A 159 14.93 -2.95 -3.40
CA PRO A 159 13.72 -2.39 -2.82
C PRO A 159 12.48 -2.88 -3.55
N HIS A 160 11.42 -3.23 -2.82
CA HIS A 160 10.21 -3.78 -3.42
C HIS A 160 8.94 -3.50 -2.63
N LEU A 161 7.83 -3.40 -3.36
CA LEU A 161 6.48 -3.53 -2.81
C LEU A 161 6.04 -4.98 -2.91
N VAL A 162 5.31 -5.47 -1.92
CA VAL A 162 4.69 -6.80 -1.97
C VAL A 162 3.24 -6.66 -2.40
N ILE A 163 2.86 -7.38 -3.44
CA ILE A 163 1.56 -7.26 -4.09
C ILE A 163 0.76 -8.55 -3.91
N MET A 164 -0.53 -8.39 -3.61
CA MET A 164 -1.54 -9.46 -3.73
C MET A 164 -2.81 -8.94 -4.39
N PRO A 165 -3.51 -9.76 -5.19
CA PRO A 165 -4.84 -9.38 -5.64
C PRO A 165 -5.84 -9.45 -4.46
N ASP A 166 -6.83 -8.56 -4.48
CA ASP A 166 -7.86 -8.49 -3.44
C ASP A 166 -8.75 -9.74 -3.37
N LYS A 167 -8.90 -10.43 -4.50
CA LYS A 167 -9.69 -11.65 -4.68
C LYS A 167 -8.84 -12.71 -5.38
N PRO A 168 -9.16 -14.00 -5.25
CA PRO A 168 -8.56 -15.02 -6.09
C PRO A 168 -8.71 -14.67 -7.57
N LEU A 169 -7.66 -14.91 -8.35
CA LEU A 169 -7.66 -14.61 -9.79
C LEU A 169 -8.54 -15.60 -10.56
N TYR A 170 -8.57 -16.85 -10.10
CA TYR A 170 -9.34 -17.98 -10.62
C TYR A 170 -9.32 -19.10 -9.58
N ASN A 171 -10.04 -20.19 -9.85
CA ASN A 171 -9.99 -21.41 -9.03
C ASN A 171 -9.23 -22.52 -9.75
N ALA A 172 -8.45 -23.29 -8.99
CA ALA A 172 -7.77 -24.50 -9.46
C ALA A 172 -7.53 -25.46 -8.28
N SER A 173 -7.21 -26.71 -8.59
CA SER A 173 -6.79 -27.70 -7.59
C SER A 173 -5.28 -27.69 -7.39
N MET A 174 -4.84 -28.17 -6.22
CA MET A 174 -3.42 -28.44 -5.98
C MET A 174 -2.94 -29.61 -6.83
N ASN A 175 -3.75 -30.68 -6.93
CA ASN A 175 -3.52 -31.89 -7.70
C ASN A 175 -4.83 -32.47 -8.25
N ALA A 176 -4.77 -33.46 -9.13
CA ALA A 176 -5.98 -34.15 -9.62
C ALA A 176 -6.63 -35.08 -8.58
N THR A 177 -5.86 -35.58 -7.61
CA THR A 177 -6.33 -36.42 -6.50
C THR A 177 -5.83 -35.88 -5.16
N ASN A 178 -6.40 -36.35 -4.06
CA ASN A 178 -6.01 -35.97 -2.69
C ASN A 178 -4.67 -36.58 -2.28
N ILE A 179 -3.60 -36.13 -2.93
CA ILE A 179 -2.21 -36.49 -2.64
C ILE A 179 -1.36 -35.22 -2.50
N THR A 180 -0.34 -35.29 -1.66
CA THR A 180 0.65 -34.20 -1.49
C THR A 180 2.07 -34.64 -1.83
N THR A 181 2.23 -35.81 -2.45
CA THR A 181 3.52 -36.36 -2.89
C THR A 181 4.31 -35.32 -3.70
N GLY A 182 5.56 -35.09 -3.30
CA GLY A 182 6.41 -34.05 -3.90
C GLY A 182 6.17 -32.63 -3.35
N GLY A 183 5.31 -32.47 -2.35
CA GLY A 183 5.03 -31.18 -1.70
C GLY A 183 4.41 -30.15 -2.64
N TYR A 184 4.58 -28.87 -2.32
CA TYR A 184 4.08 -27.77 -3.14
C TYR A 184 4.73 -27.76 -4.52
N VAL A 185 6.05 -27.94 -4.61
CA VAL A 185 6.79 -27.95 -5.89
C VAL A 185 6.36 -29.12 -6.78
N GLY A 186 6.02 -30.25 -6.17
CA GLY A 186 5.53 -31.45 -6.86
C GLY A 186 4.11 -31.31 -7.40
N SER A 187 3.33 -30.34 -6.88
CA SER A 187 1.91 -30.18 -7.19
C SER A 187 1.64 -29.73 -8.62
N GLU A 188 0.46 -30.07 -9.14
CA GLU A 188 -0.04 -29.49 -10.40
C GLU A 188 -0.24 -27.98 -10.30
N MET A 189 -0.54 -27.45 -9.10
CA MET A 189 -0.59 -26.02 -8.87
C MET A 189 0.71 -25.33 -9.28
N TYR A 190 1.83 -25.76 -8.70
CA TYR A 190 3.12 -25.15 -8.98
C TYR A 190 3.56 -25.37 -10.43
N LYS A 191 3.39 -26.60 -10.95
CA LYS A 191 3.89 -26.98 -12.29
C LYS A 191 3.07 -26.40 -13.43
N LYS A 192 1.76 -26.22 -13.25
CA LYS A 192 0.84 -25.87 -14.34
C LYS A 192 -0.10 -24.73 -13.95
N ASN A 193 -0.85 -24.88 -12.85
CA ASN A 193 -1.99 -23.99 -12.63
C ASN A 193 -1.56 -22.57 -12.27
N LEU A 194 -0.38 -22.36 -11.66
CA LEU A 194 0.14 -21.04 -11.31
C LEU A 194 0.62 -20.23 -12.52
N ALA A 195 0.84 -20.87 -13.68
CA ALA A 195 1.28 -20.19 -14.89
C ALA A 195 0.30 -19.09 -15.34
N GLN A 196 -1.02 -19.33 -15.18
CA GLN A 196 -2.03 -18.32 -15.49
C GLN A 196 -1.92 -17.10 -14.59
N ALA A 197 -1.70 -17.27 -13.28
CA ALA A 197 -1.47 -16.17 -12.35
C ALA A 197 -0.20 -15.37 -12.72
N LYS A 198 0.88 -16.07 -13.12
CA LYS A 198 2.11 -15.43 -13.62
C LYS A 198 1.85 -14.60 -14.87
N THR A 199 1.05 -15.08 -15.82
CA THR A 199 0.66 -14.31 -17.01
C THR A 199 -0.15 -13.07 -16.63
N LEU A 200 -1.15 -13.19 -15.75
CA LEU A 200 -1.98 -12.06 -15.33
C LEU A 200 -1.16 -10.99 -14.60
N ALA A 201 -0.26 -11.38 -13.70
CA ALA A 201 0.63 -10.46 -13.02
C ALA A 201 1.60 -9.80 -14.01
N ALA A 202 2.18 -10.56 -14.95
CA ALA A 202 3.07 -10.02 -15.97
C ALA A 202 2.36 -9.04 -16.92
N SER A 203 1.08 -9.26 -17.25
CA SER A 203 0.28 -8.29 -17.99
C SER A 203 0.07 -6.98 -17.22
N ALA A 204 -0.01 -7.03 -15.89
CA ALA A 204 -0.23 -5.86 -15.05
C ALA A 204 1.07 -5.09 -14.72
N PHE A 205 2.15 -5.81 -14.44
CA PHE A 205 3.39 -5.26 -13.88
C PHE A 205 4.62 -5.47 -14.77
N GLY A 206 4.55 -6.32 -15.78
CA GLY A 206 5.63 -6.56 -16.73
C GLY A 206 6.96 -6.90 -16.05
N ASN A 207 7.99 -6.14 -16.40
CA ASN A 207 9.35 -6.30 -15.89
C ASN A 207 9.56 -5.77 -14.47
N LEU A 208 8.54 -5.18 -13.83
CA LEU A 208 8.63 -4.79 -12.42
C LEU A 208 8.62 -6.00 -11.49
N ILE A 209 8.10 -7.15 -11.93
CA ILE A 209 8.10 -8.36 -11.11
C ILE A 209 9.55 -8.82 -10.89
N LEU A 210 9.94 -8.93 -9.63
CA LEU A 210 11.26 -9.37 -9.25
C LEU A 210 11.27 -10.87 -8.97
N SER A 211 12.43 -11.50 -9.20
CA SER A 211 12.71 -12.85 -8.70
C SER A 211 13.46 -12.75 -7.38
N HIS A 212 13.06 -13.56 -6.41
CA HIS A 212 13.76 -13.75 -5.14
C HIS A 212 13.97 -15.24 -4.88
N ARG A 213 14.79 -15.55 -3.86
CA ARG A 213 15.00 -16.93 -3.42
C ARG A 213 13.97 -17.32 -2.38
N GLU A 214 13.18 -18.35 -2.68
CA GLU A 214 12.18 -18.91 -1.77
C GLU A 214 12.50 -20.37 -1.47
N TYR A 215 12.39 -20.76 -0.21
CA TYR A 215 12.55 -22.15 0.19
C TYR A 215 11.19 -22.84 0.15
N LEU A 216 11.04 -23.82 -0.76
CA LEU A 216 9.76 -24.48 -1.02
C LEU A 216 9.83 -25.98 -0.76
N THR A 217 8.76 -26.53 -0.18
CA THR A 217 8.60 -27.96 0.07
C THR A 217 8.53 -28.74 -1.24
N ASN A 218 9.40 -29.73 -1.40
CA ASN A 218 9.51 -30.56 -2.61
C ASN A 218 9.38 -32.07 -2.34
N ALA A 219 9.14 -32.48 -1.10
CA ALA A 219 8.90 -33.86 -0.72
C ALA A 219 7.97 -33.96 0.50
N VAL A 220 7.19 -35.04 0.54
CA VAL A 220 6.29 -35.38 1.64
C VAL A 220 6.45 -36.86 1.97
N THR A 221 6.60 -37.18 3.26
CA THR A 221 6.72 -38.55 3.77
C THR A 221 5.74 -38.73 4.90
N GLU A 222 4.85 -39.72 4.79
CA GLU A 222 3.81 -40.01 5.80
C GLU A 222 2.94 -38.79 6.17
N GLY A 223 2.73 -37.89 5.20
CA GLY A 223 1.94 -36.66 5.39
C GLY A 223 2.70 -35.48 5.99
N TYR A 224 3.98 -35.63 6.28
CA TYR A 224 4.84 -34.56 6.74
C TYR A 224 5.69 -33.98 5.60
N PRO A 225 5.81 -32.64 5.49
CA PRO A 225 6.87 -32.02 4.69
C PRO A 225 8.22 -32.63 5.11
N SER A 226 8.90 -33.31 4.19
CA SER A 226 10.16 -34.03 4.49
C SER A 226 11.35 -33.48 3.72
N GLY A 227 11.12 -32.66 2.70
CA GLY A 227 12.17 -32.05 1.88
C GLY A 227 11.77 -30.69 1.35
N GLY A 228 12.78 -29.87 1.07
CA GLY A 228 12.64 -28.57 0.43
C GLY A 228 13.95 -28.12 -0.17
N ALA A 229 13.87 -27.12 -1.04
CA ALA A 229 15.02 -26.54 -1.71
C ALA A 229 14.77 -25.05 -2.00
N TRP A 230 15.84 -24.33 -2.33
CA TRP A 230 15.78 -22.95 -2.77
C TRP A 230 15.45 -22.85 -4.26
N PHE A 231 14.45 -22.05 -4.59
CA PHE A 231 14.00 -21.79 -5.96
C PHE A 231 14.02 -20.30 -6.26
N ASP A 232 14.21 -19.97 -7.54
CA ASP A 232 13.93 -18.64 -8.06
C ASP A 232 12.41 -18.50 -8.22
N SER A 233 11.83 -17.63 -7.41
CA SER A 233 10.39 -17.41 -7.36
C SER A 233 10.09 -15.97 -7.72
N THR A 234 9.25 -15.80 -8.74
CA THR A 234 8.68 -14.50 -9.14
C THR A 234 7.30 -14.29 -8.57
N LEU A 235 6.57 -15.37 -8.28
CA LEU A 235 5.18 -15.35 -7.83
C LEU A 235 4.84 -16.73 -7.28
N GLU A 236 4.32 -16.77 -6.05
CA GLU A 236 3.93 -18.00 -5.36
C GLU A 236 2.59 -17.83 -4.64
N LEU A 237 1.98 -18.93 -4.21
CA LEU A 237 0.93 -18.86 -3.19
C LEU A 237 1.53 -18.44 -1.84
N PRO A 238 0.83 -17.62 -1.03
CA PRO A 238 1.30 -17.28 0.31
C PRO A 238 1.31 -18.52 1.22
N ASN A 239 2.08 -18.45 2.31
CA ASN A 239 2.03 -19.45 3.37
C ASN A 239 1.17 -18.99 4.55
N GLU A 240 0.95 -19.89 5.51
CA GLU A 240 0.20 -19.59 6.74
C GLU A 240 0.81 -18.43 7.53
N ILE A 241 2.13 -18.34 7.63
CA ILE A 241 2.80 -17.27 8.38
C ILE A 241 2.50 -15.91 7.77
N MET A 242 2.58 -15.77 6.44
CA MET A 242 2.24 -14.54 5.73
C MET A 242 0.79 -14.11 6.02
N MET A 243 -0.15 -15.05 6.14
CA MET A 243 -1.56 -14.75 6.36
C MET A 243 -1.94 -14.54 7.84
N TYR A 244 -1.41 -15.36 8.74
CA TYR A 244 -1.86 -15.49 10.14
C TYR A 244 -0.74 -15.25 11.17
N GLY A 245 0.49 -14.99 10.74
CA GLY A 245 1.64 -14.75 11.60
C GLY A 245 2.26 -16.00 12.23
N SER A 246 1.69 -17.18 11.97
CA SER A 246 2.20 -18.46 12.44
C SER A 246 1.72 -19.61 11.55
N HIS A 247 2.34 -20.77 11.69
CA HIS A 247 1.76 -22.02 11.20
C HIS A 247 0.57 -22.40 12.08
N VAL A 248 -0.57 -22.71 11.46
CA VAL A 248 -1.80 -23.09 12.16
C VAL A 248 -2.14 -24.56 11.91
N PHE A 249 -2.08 -25.00 10.65
CA PHE A 249 -2.35 -26.35 10.19
C PHE A 249 -1.11 -27.11 9.74
N ALA A 250 -0.03 -26.44 9.33
CA ALA A 250 1.20 -27.14 8.97
C ALA A 250 1.65 -28.03 10.13
N PRO A 251 1.96 -29.32 9.87
CA PRO A 251 2.10 -30.31 10.92
C PRO A 251 3.24 -29.95 11.87
N ALA A 252 3.03 -30.18 13.16
CA ALA A 252 4.07 -30.01 14.18
C ALA A 252 4.99 -31.25 14.22
N GLY A 253 6.21 -31.05 14.72
CA GLY A 253 7.06 -32.17 15.10
C GLY A 253 6.57 -32.81 16.38
N ASP A 254 6.73 -34.13 16.49
CA ASP A 254 6.27 -34.94 17.62
C ASP A 254 7.43 -35.46 18.49
N GLY A 255 8.65 -34.96 18.26
CA GLY A 255 9.88 -35.39 18.91
C GLY A 255 10.55 -36.61 18.27
N LYS A 256 9.89 -37.29 17.32
CA LYS A 256 10.49 -38.35 16.50
C LYS A 256 10.74 -37.89 15.08
N MET A 257 9.83 -37.09 14.53
CA MET A 257 9.90 -36.52 13.21
C MET A 257 9.88 -34.99 13.30
N VAL A 258 10.72 -34.34 12.51
CA VAL A 258 10.82 -32.89 12.41
C VAL A 258 10.39 -32.47 11.00
N PRO A 259 9.19 -31.86 10.84
CA PRO A 259 8.71 -31.41 9.55
C PRO A 259 9.60 -30.32 8.96
N ASN A 260 9.90 -30.43 7.67
CA ASN A 260 10.59 -29.40 6.90
C ASN A 260 9.66 -28.21 6.62
N ARG A 261 9.49 -27.35 7.63
CA ARG A 261 8.69 -26.12 7.60
C ARG A 261 9.53 -24.86 7.42
N TYR A 262 10.70 -24.98 6.81
CA TYR A 262 11.56 -23.82 6.58
C TYR A 262 10.92 -22.89 5.53
N THR A 263 10.96 -21.59 5.77
CA THR A 263 10.43 -20.58 4.83
C THR A 263 11.03 -19.21 5.12
N VAL A 264 11.14 -18.37 4.09
CA VAL A 264 11.48 -16.93 4.27
C VAL A 264 10.24 -16.05 4.44
N GLY A 265 9.04 -16.65 4.39
CA GLY A 265 7.80 -16.02 4.85
C GLY A 265 7.78 -15.89 6.37
N LYS A 266 8.58 -14.97 6.90
CA LYS A 266 9.00 -14.90 8.31
C LYS A 266 8.00 -14.21 9.26
N THR A 267 7.05 -13.42 8.76
CA THR A 267 6.07 -12.71 9.61
C THR A 267 4.70 -12.65 8.92
N GLN A 268 3.66 -12.26 9.66
CA GLN A 268 2.43 -11.82 9.01
C GLN A 268 2.72 -10.63 8.09
N LEU A 269 2.15 -10.62 6.89
CA LEU A 269 2.24 -9.48 6.00
C LEU A 269 1.60 -8.26 6.66
N ALA A 270 2.25 -7.10 6.56
CA ALA A 270 1.90 -5.92 7.33
C ALA A 270 0.43 -5.50 7.17
N LEU A 271 -0.16 -5.62 5.98
CA LEU A 271 -1.57 -5.29 5.76
C LEU A 271 -2.50 -6.15 6.62
N PHE A 272 -2.18 -7.42 6.79
CA PHE A 272 -3.00 -8.36 7.55
C PHE A 272 -2.84 -8.16 9.05
N THR A 273 -1.71 -7.61 9.50
CA THR A 273 -1.52 -7.15 10.88
C THR A 273 -2.29 -5.85 11.16
N VAL A 274 -2.15 -4.85 10.29
CA VAL A 274 -2.72 -3.50 10.49
C VAL A 274 -4.22 -3.46 10.21
N VAL A 275 -4.68 -4.22 9.21
CA VAL A 275 -6.09 -4.27 8.79
C VAL A 275 -6.51 -5.72 8.52
N PRO A 276 -6.74 -6.54 9.57
CA PRO A 276 -6.98 -7.99 9.46
C PRO A 276 -8.15 -8.39 8.55
N LYS A 277 -9.10 -7.48 8.30
CA LYS A 277 -10.23 -7.72 7.38
C LYS A 277 -9.79 -8.08 5.95
N PHE A 278 -8.54 -7.82 5.56
CA PHE A 278 -8.02 -8.17 4.23
C PHE A 278 -7.45 -9.59 4.13
N ILE A 279 -7.31 -10.30 5.26
CA ILE A 279 -6.94 -11.73 5.28
C ILE A 279 -8.00 -12.51 4.51
N SER A 280 -9.25 -12.38 4.96
CA SER A 280 -10.42 -13.02 4.34
C SER A 280 -11.23 -12.02 3.55
N ASN A 281 -11.58 -12.42 2.33
CA ASN A 281 -12.40 -11.66 1.41
C ASN A 281 -13.68 -12.45 1.08
N ARG A 282 -14.14 -13.33 1.99
CA ARG A 282 -15.26 -14.26 1.74
C ARG A 282 -15.03 -15.24 0.58
N ALA A 283 -13.77 -15.57 0.30
CA ALA A 283 -13.40 -16.63 -0.63
C ALA A 283 -12.42 -17.59 0.04
N THR A 284 -12.55 -18.88 -0.28
CA THR A 284 -11.56 -19.89 0.11
C THR A 284 -10.42 -19.90 -0.91
N PHE A 285 -9.18 -19.76 -0.45
CA PHE A 285 -8.00 -19.80 -1.32
C PHE A 285 -6.83 -20.57 -0.73
N TRP A 286 -6.03 -21.12 -1.64
CA TRP A 286 -4.91 -21.97 -1.32
C TRP A 286 -3.75 -21.24 -0.66
N LEU A 287 -3.12 -21.92 0.29
CA LEU A 287 -1.78 -21.62 0.81
C LEU A 287 -0.83 -22.74 0.40
N ARG A 288 0.46 -22.45 0.31
CA ARG A 288 1.46 -23.43 -0.17
C ARG A 288 1.82 -24.52 0.85
N ASP A 289 1.39 -24.39 2.10
CA ASP A 289 1.77 -25.31 3.18
C ASP A 289 1.07 -26.67 3.04
N VAL A 290 1.85 -27.75 3.14
CA VAL A 290 1.32 -29.12 3.23
C VAL A 290 0.83 -29.38 4.65
N VAL A 291 -0.38 -29.94 4.78
CA VAL A 291 -1.01 -30.24 6.08
C VAL A 291 -0.99 -31.74 6.38
N SER A 292 -1.16 -32.58 5.35
CA SER A 292 -1.16 -34.05 5.50
C SER A 292 -0.79 -34.73 4.17
N SER A 293 -0.91 -36.06 4.11
CA SER A 293 -0.72 -36.83 2.87
C SER A 293 -1.75 -36.49 1.78
N ALA A 294 -2.84 -35.81 2.14
CA ALA A 294 -3.97 -35.51 1.26
C ALA A 294 -4.35 -34.02 1.19
N HIS A 295 -3.87 -33.18 2.11
CA HIS A 295 -4.38 -31.81 2.28
C HIS A 295 -3.27 -30.75 2.22
N PHE A 296 -3.65 -29.59 1.68
CA PHE A 296 -2.90 -28.34 1.77
C PHE A 296 -3.68 -27.32 2.61
N ALA A 297 -2.97 -26.33 3.15
CA ALA A 297 -3.56 -25.27 3.94
C ALA A 297 -4.38 -24.31 3.04
N VAL A 298 -5.42 -23.71 3.63
CA VAL A 298 -6.25 -22.70 2.98
C VAL A 298 -6.59 -21.57 3.96
N VAL A 299 -6.91 -20.42 3.40
CA VAL A 299 -7.78 -19.44 4.08
C VAL A 299 -9.21 -19.81 3.74
N ASP A 300 -10.05 -20.03 4.74
CA ASP A 300 -11.47 -20.33 4.58
C ASP A 300 -12.27 -19.04 4.28
N ASP A 301 -13.44 -19.16 3.66
CA ASP A 301 -14.32 -18.02 3.35
C ASP A 301 -14.84 -17.31 4.62
N ASN A 302 -14.86 -18.00 5.75
CA ASN A 302 -15.14 -17.44 7.08
C ASN A 302 -13.89 -16.83 7.76
N GLY A 303 -12.74 -16.88 7.10
CA GLY A 303 -11.51 -16.19 7.49
C GLY A 303 -10.65 -16.89 8.53
N ARG A 304 -10.97 -18.14 8.87
CA ARG A 304 -10.11 -19.01 9.64
C ARG A 304 -9.07 -19.68 8.75
N ALA A 305 -7.92 -20.02 9.33
CA ALA A 305 -7.05 -21.01 8.74
C ALA A 305 -7.81 -22.35 8.68
N SER A 306 -7.61 -23.12 7.63
CA SER A 306 -8.19 -24.45 7.46
C SER A 306 -7.28 -25.30 6.57
N SER A 307 -7.73 -26.49 6.23
CA SER A 307 -7.11 -27.34 5.22
C SER A 307 -8.17 -27.89 4.28
N ALA A 308 -7.80 -28.14 3.02
CA ALA A 308 -8.68 -28.76 2.03
C ALA A 308 -7.93 -29.84 1.26
N GLY A 309 -8.69 -30.83 0.77
CA GLY A 309 -8.15 -31.93 -0.02
C GLY A 309 -7.50 -31.40 -1.31
N ALA A 310 -6.34 -31.93 -1.68
CA ALA A 310 -5.57 -31.42 -2.81
C ALA A 310 -6.33 -31.42 -4.15
N SER A 311 -7.39 -32.22 -4.31
CA SER A 311 -8.24 -32.22 -5.50
C SER A 311 -9.36 -31.18 -5.52
N ASP A 312 -9.60 -30.47 -4.41
CA ASP A 312 -10.62 -29.43 -4.37
C ASP A 312 -10.29 -28.27 -5.31
N SER A 313 -11.30 -27.63 -5.89
CA SER A 313 -11.11 -26.40 -6.66
C SER A 313 -11.28 -25.19 -5.75
N ARG A 314 -10.18 -24.49 -5.44
CA ARG A 314 -10.17 -23.30 -4.57
C ARG A 314 -9.42 -22.15 -5.22
N GLY A 315 -9.56 -20.96 -4.64
CA GLY A 315 -8.98 -19.74 -5.18
C GLY A 315 -7.45 -19.75 -5.25
N VAL A 316 -6.92 -19.24 -6.36
CA VAL A 316 -5.49 -18.94 -6.56
C VAL A 316 -5.29 -17.44 -6.31
N ARG A 317 -4.67 -17.11 -5.17
CA ARG A 317 -4.43 -15.73 -4.73
C ARG A 317 -2.94 -15.56 -4.40
N PRO A 318 -2.10 -15.25 -5.40
CA PRO A 318 -0.66 -15.25 -5.22
C PRO A 318 -0.15 -13.99 -4.51
N VAL A 319 1.10 -14.06 -4.08
CA VAL A 319 1.89 -12.94 -3.52
C VAL A 319 3.22 -12.83 -4.29
N PHE A 320 3.67 -11.60 -4.58
CA PHE A 320 4.89 -11.37 -5.35
C PHE A 320 5.50 -9.98 -5.10
N PRO A 321 6.83 -9.82 -5.27
CA PRO A 321 7.49 -8.53 -5.20
C PRO A 321 7.46 -7.78 -6.54
N ILE A 322 7.29 -6.46 -6.48
CA ILE A 322 7.58 -5.54 -7.60
C ILE A 322 8.64 -4.51 -7.22
N GLY A 323 9.57 -4.18 -8.11
CA GLY A 323 10.56 -3.11 -7.92
C GLY A 323 11.51 -2.85 -9.07
#